data_AF-A0A3R9EE43-F1
#
_entry.id   AF-A0A3R9EE43-F1
#
_cell.length_a   1.000
_cell.length_b   1.000
_cell.length_c   1.000
_cell.angle_alpha   90.00
_cell.angle_beta   90.00
_cell.angle_gamma   90.00
#
_symmetry.space_group_name_H-M   'P 1'
#
loop_
_entity.id
_entity.type
_entity.pdbx_description
1 polymer ?
#
loop_
_entity_poly.entity_id
_entity_poly.type
_entity_poly.pdbx_seq_one_letter_code
_entity_poly.pdbx_strand_id
1 'polypeptide(L)'
;MKKIIALLSVSVPLVAVADDVKIEQFMNAFHDNPQEVMDRLPEKEGADYETMSAEDIERIRNEMRDTVMERAEPMLTPRFAPNLGNDNPARLVDVGNALIRNLVELDNAAPDSKKLSVQPWSDTYWPLYSGAAGWRYADRELYASDWQEYYDFSYSIKPVDSYSSEQRHLLSPAEKYDLLVGDKNFTLTKRSWDSGKGYYDSQGRVERWMGLCHGWAAAAYMLPRPEKSINVLDANGDALKFYPSDIKALGTLLWAEAPFNTRFIGGRCNIKDPAKDENGRVIEPDCVDNNPASWHLSVLNQIGITGRSMIMDATYDYQVWNQPILGYKVKYFNPQTNRTSNDPASVTIAMGDYEKDKFTKYRSSRAVSVVGVEMVVDYMVETNPTHKDYDKPRLDGVSRVRYYYDLELDASGNVIGGEWYQNRHPDFLWTPTPQAVAKSYYDGRGDWDVTQSVPSSWQTQAPSASRHTQPMTSIVSALFEASSSNDKPVDEWKQLSTQGSQCLDVENGYGTPGAKVYGWSCHIGDNQQWQLTSAGKLISKTAPGMCVDQIGSNITMEECVERPNQKWRFDNGQLKNALDNALKWNDNTWLVQADVNGSQWVWK
;
A
#
# COMPACT_ATOMS: atom_id res chain seq x y z
N MET A 1 25.55 -19.89 58.31
CA MET A 1 24.61 -19.08 57.51
C MET A 1 25.32 -18.61 56.25
N LYS A 2 25.02 -19.23 55.10
CA LYS A 2 25.57 -18.85 53.78
C LYS A 2 24.61 -17.88 53.10
N LYS A 3 25.08 -16.70 52.72
CA LYS A 3 24.33 -15.72 51.91
C LYS A 3 24.31 -16.21 50.46
N ILE A 4 23.12 -16.30 49.88
CA ILE A 4 22.90 -16.58 48.46
C ILE A 4 22.86 -15.23 47.73
N ILE A 5 23.79 -15.04 46.80
CA ILE A 5 23.77 -13.95 45.83
C ILE A 5 22.96 -14.44 44.64
N ALA A 6 21.84 -13.78 44.35
CA ALA A 6 21.07 -14.01 43.13
C ALA A 6 21.67 -13.17 42.00
N LEU A 7 22.28 -13.81 41.00
CA LEU A 7 22.58 -13.17 39.73
C LEU A 7 21.30 -13.12 38.90
N LEU A 8 20.76 -11.90 38.72
CA LEU A 8 19.80 -11.60 37.67
C LEU A 8 20.54 -11.63 36.33
N SER A 9 20.33 -12.68 35.54
CA SER A 9 20.74 -12.73 34.13
C SER A 9 19.71 -11.95 33.32
N VAL A 10 20.06 -10.73 32.94
CA VAL A 10 19.33 -9.98 31.91
C VAL A 10 19.70 -10.61 30.58
N SER A 11 18.85 -11.50 30.07
CA SER A 11 18.97 -12.01 28.71
C SER A 11 18.56 -10.91 27.73
N VAL A 12 19.53 -10.12 27.28
CA VAL A 12 19.34 -9.23 26.12
C VAL A 12 19.19 -10.12 24.89
N PRO A 13 18.12 -9.98 24.08
CA PRO A 13 17.96 -10.79 22.88
C PRO A 13 19.12 -10.53 21.91
N LEU A 14 19.74 -11.62 21.40
CA LEU A 14 20.92 -11.59 20.52
C LEU A 14 20.77 -10.62 19.32
N VAL A 15 19.55 -10.43 18.84
CA VAL A 15 19.20 -9.53 17.72
C VAL A 15 19.40 -8.06 18.08
N ALA A 16 19.06 -7.64 19.31
CA ALA A 16 19.23 -6.25 19.74
C ALA A 16 20.70 -5.84 19.81
N VAL A 17 21.56 -6.77 20.26
CA VAL A 17 23.02 -6.60 20.33
C VAL A 17 23.63 -6.50 18.93
N ALA A 18 23.10 -7.24 17.95
CA ALA A 18 23.57 -7.18 16.57
C ALA A 18 23.25 -5.83 15.89
N ASP A 19 22.05 -5.28 16.11
CA ASP A 19 21.66 -3.97 15.57
C ASP A 19 22.52 -2.83 16.18
N ASP A 20 22.87 -2.91 17.47
CA ASP A 20 23.72 -1.92 18.14
C ASP A 20 25.12 -1.84 17.51
N VAL A 21 25.71 -3.01 17.23
CA VAL A 21 27.02 -3.11 16.60
C VAL A 21 26.99 -2.58 15.16
N LYS A 22 25.90 -2.81 14.41
CA LYS A 22 25.74 -2.30 13.05
C LYS A 22 25.72 -0.77 13.00
N ILE A 23 24.94 -0.13 13.88
CA ILE A 23 24.86 1.35 13.97
C ILE A 23 26.23 1.94 14.30
N GLU A 24 26.93 1.39 15.30
CA GLU A 24 28.25 1.87 15.69
C GLU A 24 29.26 1.78 14.53
N GLN A 25 29.30 0.63 13.84
CA GLN A 25 30.18 0.43 12.68
C GLN A 25 29.86 1.38 11.53
N PHE A 26 28.57 1.55 11.22
CA PHE A 26 28.12 2.45 10.16
C PHE A 26 28.50 3.90 10.45
N MET A 27 28.20 4.40 11.65
CA MET A 27 28.47 5.78 12.03
C MET A 27 29.97 6.09 12.18
N ASN A 28 30.76 5.13 12.66
CA ASN A 28 32.22 5.28 12.66
C ASN A 28 32.76 5.42 11.24
N ALA A 29 32.31 4.56 10.31
CA ALA A 29 32.69 4.68 8.90
C ALA A 29 32.26 6.01 8.28
N PHE A 30 31.05 6.51 8.61
CA PHE A 30 30.55 7.79 8.11
C PHE A 30 31.39 8.97 8.61
N HIS A 31 31.78 8.99 9.89
CA HIS A 31 32.59 10.07 10.42
C HIS A 31 34.03 10.08 9.89
N ASP A 32 34.58 8.88 9.61
CA ASP A 32 35.93 8.69 9.08
C ASP A 32 36.02 9.04 7.58
N ASN A 33 35.06 8.56 6.78
CA ASN A 33 35.00 8.81 5.33
C ASN A 33 33.54 9.00 4.85
N PRO A 34 32.96 10.19 5.05
CA PRO A 34 31.55 10.42 4.74
C PRO A 34 31.25 10.22 3.26
N GLN A 35 32.15 10.63 2.36
CA GLN A 35 31.93 10.48 0.91
C GLN A 35 31.74 9.02 0.51
N GLU A 36 32.58 8.13 1.02
CA GLU A 36 32.46 6.70 0.74
C GLU A 36 31.14 6.14 1.25
N VAL A 37 30.72 6.50 2.47
CA VAL A 37 29.45 6.02 3.03
C VAL A 37 28.24 6.59 2.29
N MET A 38 28.28 7.87 1.92
CA MET A 38 27.23 8.52 1.15
C MET A 38 27.02 7.85 -0.21
N ASP A 39 28.06 7.28 -0.81
CA ASP A 39 28.00 6.57 -2.09
C ASP A 39 27.63 5.07 -1.98
N ARG A 40 27.61 4.51 -0.76
CA ARG A 40 27.21 3.11 -0.54
C ARG A 40 25.72 2.91 -0.81
N LEU A 41 25.37 1.77 -1.40
CA LEU A 41 23.98 1.32 -1.48
C LEU A 41 23.46 0.91 -0.09
N PRO A 42 22.18 1.16 0.22
CA PRO A 42 21.51 0.63 1.40
C PRO A 42 21.61 -0.90 1.46
N GLU A 43 21.80 -1.45 2.66
CA GLU A 43 21.80 -2.90 2.88
C GLU A 43 20.43 -3.47 2.49
N LYS A 44 20.41 -4.40 1.53
CA LYS A 44 19.21 -5.11 1.08
C LYS A 44 19.35 -6.61 1.35
N GLU A 45 18.28 -7.21 1.86
CA GLU A 45 18.17 -8.65 2.13
C GLU A 45 16.78 -9.14 1.69
N GLY A 46 16.63 -10.44 1.42
CA GLY A 46 15.34 -11.04 1.07
C GLY A 46 15.25 -11.44 -0.40
N ALA A 47 14.07 -11.32 -0.99
CA ALA A 47 13.87 -11.62 -2.40
C ALA A 47 14.47 -10.51 -3.28
N ASP A 48 15.24 -10.91 -4.29
CA ASP A 48 15.77 -10.01 -5.32
C ASP A 48 14.76 -9.88 -6.47
N TYR A 49 14.59 -8.66 -6.97
CA TYR A 49 13.99 -8.41 -8.27
C TYR A 49 15.11 -8.42 -9.33
N GLU A 50 14.83 -8.87 -10.56
CA GLU A 50 15.83 -8.88 -11.64
C GLU A 50 16.23 -7.46 -12.01
N THR A 51 17.34 -6.97 -11.43
CA THR A 51 17.96 -5.69 -11.82
C THR A 51 18.87 -5.91 -13.01
N MET A 52 18.59 -5.24 -14.12
CA MET A 52 19.53 -5.12 -15.24
C MET A 52 20.42 -3.88 -15.08
N SER A 53 21.64 -3.96 -15.63
CA SER A 53 22.68 -2.93 -15.53
C SER A 53 22.29 -1.58 -16.12
N ALA A 54 22.74 -0.51 -15.46
CA ALA A 54 22.43 0.91 -15.69
C ALA A 54 23.00 1.53 -16.99
N GLU A 55 23.33 0.73 -18.00
CA GLU A 55 23.82 1.23 -19.29
C GLU A 55 22.71 1.08 -20.34
N ASP A 56 21.73 2.01 -20.34
CA ASP A 56 21.02 2.52 -21.54
C ASP A 56 19.86 3.51 -21.23
N ILE A 57 20.23 4.80 -21.15
CA ILE A 57 19.68 6.05 -21.76
C ILE A 57 18.15 6.38 -21.80
N GLU A 58 17.78 7.36 -20.95
CA GLU A 58 17.40 8.78 -21.21
C GLU A 58 16.25 9.23 -22.15
N ARG A 59 15.14 8.47 -22.32
CA ARG A 59 13.90 9.11 -22.86
C ARG A 59 12.59 8.72 -22.17
N ILE A 60 12.55 7.57 -21.48
CA ILE A 60 11.32 7.00 -20.90
C ILE A 60 11.09 7.44 -19.43
N ARG A 61 12.05 8.20 -18.88
CA ARG A 61 12.11 8.66 -17.48
C ARG A 61 10.90 9.47 -17.00
N ASN A 62 10.29 10.25 -17.88
CA ASN A 62 9.22 11.19 -17.50
C ASN A 62 7.83 10.53 -17.54
N GLU A 63 7.60 9.60 -18.47
CA GLU A 63 6.24 9.10 -18.75
C GLU A 63 5.61 8.36 -17.56
N MET A 64 6.36 7.53 -16.82
CA MET A 64 5.81 6.83 -15.64
C MET A 64 5.57 7.76 -14.44
N ARG A 65 6.44 8.76 -14.23
CA ARG A 65 6.24 9.79 -13.21
C ARG A 65 5.05 10.66 -13.56
N ASP A 66 4.99 11.14 -14.81
CA ASP A 66 3.90 11.97 -15.33
C ASP A 66 2.59 11.20 -15.24
N THR A 67 2.56 9.89 -15.51
CA THR A 67 1.36 9.07 -15.34
C THR A 67 0.85 9.07 -13.88
N VAL A 68 1.73 9.01 -12.88
CA VAL A 68 1.33 9.08 -11.46
C VAL A 68 1.00 10.52 -11.04
N MET A 69 1.75 11.51 -11.54
CA MET A 69 1.62 12.92 -11.16
C MET A 69 0.48 13.66 -11.86
N GLU A 70 0.18 13.39 -13.13
CA GLU A 70 -0.98 13.94 -13.85
C GLU A 70 -2.30 13.54 -13.19
N ARG A 71 -2.29 12.43 -12.43
CA ARG A 71 -3.43 11.96 -11.64
C ARG A 71 -3.55 12.62 -10.26
N ALA A 72 -2.52 13.34 -9.82
CA ALA A 72 -2.57 14.14 -8.60
C ALA A 72 -3.15 15.54 -8.90
N GLU A 73 -3.95 16.11 -7.99
CA GLU A 73 -4.63 17.40 -8.21
C GLU A 73 -3.64 18.54 -8.59
N PRO A 74 -4.05 19.50 -9.46
CA PRO A 74 -3.14 20.47 -10.07
C PRO A 74 -2.52 21.45 -9.05
N MET A 75 -1.18 21.53 -9.06
CA MET A 75 -0.39 22.44 -8.21
C MET A 75 -0.34 23.86 -8.80
N LEU A 76 -0.82 24.85 -8.04
CA LEU A 76 -0.63 26.28 -8.34
C LEU A 76 0.68 26.81 -7.71
N THR A 77 1.57 27.23 -8.62
CA THR A 77 2.67 28.24 -8.58
C THR A 77 3.86 28.14 -7.60
N PRO A 78 5.07 28.59 -8.03
CA PRO A 78 6.35 28.31 -7.36
C PRO A 78 6.90 29.52 -6.57
N ARG A 79 7.64 29.25 -5.47
CA ARG A 79 8.96 29.84 -5.12
C ARG A 79 9.43 29.52 -3.68
N PHE A 80 10.71 29.12 -3.60
CA PHE A 80 11.67 29.02 -2.47
C PHE A 80 11.59 27.83 -1.49
N ALA A 81 12.73 27.11 -1.37
CA ALA A 81 13.09 26.18 -0.30
C ALA A 81 13.26 26.97 1.02
N PRO A 82 12.73 26.53 2.18
CA PRO A 82 12.57 25.16 2.67
C PRO A 82 11.10 24.69 2.70
N ASN A 83 10.86 23.39 2.55
CA ASN A 83 9.61 22.82 2.02
C ASN A 83 9.53 23.05 0.51
N LEU A 84 9.99 22.09 -0.28
CA LEU A 84 9.32 21.92 -1.55
C LEU A 84 7.86 21.59 -1.20
N GLY A 85 6.89 22.37 -1.69
CA GLY A 85 5.49 22.17 -1.33
C GLY A 85 4.97 20.76 -1.65
N ASN A 86 5.68 20.01 -2.50
CA ASN A 86 5.46 18.59 -2.79
C ASN A 86 5.94 17.66 -1.67
N ASP A 87 6.82 18.04 -0.75
CA ASP A 87 7.38 17.14 0.27
C ASP A 87 6.78 17.40 1.66
N ASN A 88 5.45 17.47 1.73
CA ASN A 88 4.74 17.61 3.00
C ASN A 88 4.01 16.30 3.33
N PRO A 89 4.41 15.57 4.39
CA PRO A 89 3.79 14.29 4.74
C PRO A 89 2.27 14.38 4.96
N ALA A 90 1.74 15.54 5.37
CA ALA A 90 0.30 15.78 5.51
C ALA A 90 -0.50 15.60 4.21
N ARG A 91 0.16 15.72 3.05
CA ARG A 91 -0.47 15.52 1.74
C ARG A 91 -0.51 14.06 1.33
N LEU A 92 0.31 13.21 1.95
CA LEU A 92 0.37 11.78 1.70
C LEU A 92 -0.55 11.01 2.67
N VAL A 93 -0.33 11.21 3.97
CA VAL A 93 -0.87 10.31 4.99
C VAL A 93 -2.37 10.46 5.20
N ASP A 94 -3.01 9.39 5.65
CA ASP A 94 -4.47 9.32 5.82
C ASP A 94 -5.02 10.36 6.80
N VAL A 95 -4.27 10.60 7.88
CA VAL A 95 -4.61 11.58 8.92
C VAL A 95 -4.46 13.04 8.45
N GLY A 96 -3.90 13.27 7.25
CA GLY A 96 -3.76 14.60 6.69
C GLY A 96 -2.99 15.56 7.60
N ASN A 97 -3.54 16.76 7.82
CA ASN A 97 -2.94 17.75 8.73
C ASN A 97 -2.97 17.35 10.21
N ALA A 98 -3.69 16.29 10.59
CA ALA A 98 -3.69 15.75 11.95
C ALA A 98 -2.51 14.79 12.20
N LEU A 99 -1.54 14.69 11.28
CA LEU A 99 -0.34 13.88 11.52
C LEU A 99 0.40 14.33 12.78
N ILE A 100 0.95 13.36 13.49
CA ILE A 100 1.78 13.62 14.67
C ILE A 100 3.18 13.98 14.18
N ARG A 101 3.66 15.17 14.56
CA ARG A 101 4.98 15.71 14.18
C ARG A 101 5.98 15.72 15.32
N ASN A 102 5.51 15.81 16.57
CA ASN A 102 6.37 15.69 17.73
C ASN A 102 6.92 14.27 17.82
N LEU A 103 8.24 14.12 17.88
CA LEU A 103 8.86 12.80 17.77
C LEU A 103 8.49 11.87 18.94
N VAL A 104 8.44 12.39 20.16
CA VAL A 104 8.10 11.61 21.35
C VAL A 104 6.62 11.23 21.34
N GLU A 105 5.74 12.13 20.91
CA GLU A 105 4.31 11.79 20.73
C GLU A 105 4.12 10.74 19.64
N LEU A 106 4.85 10.84 18.52
CA LEU A 106 4.78 9.90 17.42
C LEU A 106 5.26 8.51 17.83
N ASP A 107 6.37 8.44 18.57
CA ASP A 107 6.95 7.22 19.13
C ASP A 107 6.01 6.51 20.12
N ASN A 108 5.28 7.28 20.93
CA ASN A 108 4.26 6.72 21.82
C ASN A 108 3.01 6.22 21.08
N ALA A 109 2.66 6.84 19.95
CA ALA A 109 1.46 6.53 19.18
C ALA A 109 1.67 5.40 18.16
N ALA A 110 2.86 5.32 17.55
CA ALA A 110 3.23 4.34 16.55
C ALA A 110 4.25 3.35 17.13
N PRO A 111 4.03 2.02 17.04
CA PRO A 111 4.97 1.06 17.61
C PRO A 111 6.34 1.10 16.90
N ASP A 112 7.42 0.82 17.63
CA ASP A 112 8.79 0.73 17.08
C ASP A 112 8.91 -0.27 15.92
N SER A 113 8.00 -1.23 15.84
CA SER A 113 7.88 -2.12 14.70
C SER A 113 6.43 -2.43 14.38
N LYS A 114 6.10 -2.34 13.09
CA LYS A 114 4.78 -2.70 12.57
C LYS A 114 4.93 -3.47 11.27
N LYS A 115 4.24 -4.60 11.19
CA LYS A 115 3.91 -5.27 9.94
C LYS A 115 2.40 -5.15 9.71
N LEU A 116 1.98 -4.88 8.47
CA LEU A 116 0.56 -4.77 8.14
C LEU A 116 -0.16 -6.10 8.43
N SER A 117 -1.39 -6.01 8.92
CA SER A 117 -2.24 -7.18 9.19
C SER A 117 -2.69 -7.87 7.91
N VAL A 118 -2.90 -7.10 6.85
CA VAL A 118 -3.17 -7.60 5.49
C VAL A 118 -1.91 -7.35 4.65
N GLN A 119 -1.29 -8.44 4.19
CA GLN A 119 -0.10 -8.38 3.35
C GLN A 119 -0.50 -8.04 1.90
N PRO A 120 -0.01 -6.92 1.32
CA PRO A 120 -0.18 -6.65 -0.09
C PRO A 120 0.36 -7.84 -0.91
N TRP A 121 -0.31 -8.19 -2.01
CA TRP A 121 0.11 -9.36 -2.79
C TRP A 121 1.23 -9.03 -3.78
N SER A 122 2.17 -9.96 -3.96
CA SER A 122 3.14 -9.88 -5.06
C SER A 122 2.48 -10.25 -6.38
N ASP A 123 3.01 -9.67 -7.45
CA ASP A 123 2.71 -10.00 -8.84
C ASP A 123 3.95 -9.70 -9.68
N THR A 124 3.90 -9.98 -10.97
CA THR A 124 4.87 -9.42 -11.90
C THR A 124 4.47 -8.00 -12.27
N TYR A 125 5.44 -7.19 -12.69
CA TYR A 125 5.21 -5.85 -13.23
C TYR A 125 4.62 -5.86 -14.65
N TRP A 126 4.12 -6.98 -15.16
CA TRP A 126 3.58 -7.17 -16.53
C TRP A 126 4.37 -6.41 -17.62
N PRO A 127 5.56 -6.91 -17.97
CA PRO A 127 6.51 -6.18 -18.80
C PRO A 127 5.92 -5.79 -20.16
N LEU A 128 6.21 -4.57 -20.62
CA LEU A 128 5.71 -4.11 -21.92
C LEU A 128 6.34 -4.90 -23.07
N TYR A 129 7.59 -5.35 -22.90
CA TYR A 129 8.28 -6.18 -23.90
C TYR A 129 7.66 -7.57 -24.08
N SER A 130 6.82 -8.06 -23.15
CA SER A 130 6.10 -9.32 -23.30
C SER A 130 4.63 -9.15 -23.70
N GLY A 131 4.21 -7.90 -23.98
CA GLY A 131 2.84 -7.56 -24.36
C GLY A 131 1.94 -7.18 -23.18
N ALA A 132 2.50 -6.87 -22.00
CA ALA A 132 1.76 -6.56 -20.79
C ALA A 132 0.71 -7.66 -20.47
N ALA A 133 -0.58 -7.32 -20.37
CA ALA A 133 -1.65 -8.30 -20.14
C ALA A 133 -1.91 -9.25 -21.33
N GLY A 134 -1.29 -9.02 -22.49
CA GLY A 134 -1.28 -9.92 -23.65
C GLY A 134 -0.25 -11.05 -23.54
N TRP A 135 0.56 -11.08 -22.47
CA TRP A 135 1.58 -12.10 -22.27
C TRP A 135 0.98 -13.47 -21.91
N ARG A 136 1.23 -14.49 -22.75
CA ARG A 136 0.87 -15.90 -22.49
C ARG A 136 1.88 -16.60 -21.60
N TYR A 137 2.09 -16.07 -20.39
CA TYR A 137 3.15 -16.44 -19.45
C TYR A 137 3.27 -17.93 -19.10
N ALA A 138 2.22 -18.72 -19.33
CA ALA A 138 2.18 -20.13 -18.96
C ALA A 138 2.15 -21.09 -20.15
N ASP A 139 2.14 -20.59 -21.39
CA ASP A 139 2.27 -21.45 -22.56
C ASP A 139 3.72 -21.96 -22.64
N ARG A 140 3.91 -23.27 -22.50
CA ARG A 140 5.24 -23.89 -22.46
C ARG A 140 5.94 -23.91 -23.81
N GLU A 141 5.22 -23.61 -24.89
CA GLU A 141 5.79 -23.46 -26.23
C GLU A 141 6.31 -22.04 -26.48
N LEU A 142 6.02 -21.08 -25.59
CA LEU A 142 6.51 -19.71 -25.69
C LEU A 142 7.99 -19.65 -25.28
N TYR A 143 8.85 -19.42 -26.28
CA TYR A 143 10.25 -19.08 -26.10
C TYR A 143 10.50 -17.77 -26.85
N ALA A 144 10.64 -16.68 -26.10
CA ALA A 144 10.84 -15.34 -26.64
C ALA A 144 11.69 -14.52 -25.66
N SER A 145 12.38 -13.52 -26.19
CA SER A 145 13.35 -12.70 -25.47
C SER A 145 13.20 -11.20 -25.71
N ASP A 146 12.41 -10.82 -26.71
CA ASP A 146 12.07 -9.44 -27.06
C ASP A 146 10.61 -9.30 -27.51
N TRP A 147 10.18 -8.04 -27.68
CA TRP A 147 8.80 -7.69 -28.02
C TRP A 147 8.30 -8.32 -29.31
N GLN A 148 9.12 -8.40 -30.36
CA GLN A 148 8.71 -8.95 -31.64
C GLN A 148 8.50 -10.46 -31.54
N GLU A 149 9.40 -11.18 -30.87
CA GLU A 149 9.27 -12.63 -30.67
C GLU A 149 8.01 -12.98 -29.87
N TYR A 150 7.73 -12.22 -28.79
CA TYR A 150 6.53 -12.39 -27.98
C TYR A 150 5.25 -12.09 -28.79
N TYR A 151 5.26 -11.03 -29.60
CA TYR A 151 4.15 -10.65 -30.47
C TYR A 151 3.91 -11.71 -31.56
N ASP A 152 4.97 -12.14 -32.25
CA ASP A 152 4.90 -13.14 -33.32
C ASP A 152 4.40 -14.48 -32.80
N PHE A 153 4.79 -14.88 -31.58
CA PHE A 153 4.25 -16.08 -30.96
C PHE A 153 2.72 -16.00 -30.84
N SER A 154 2.22 -14.87 -30.33
CA SER A 154 0.82 -14.69 -29.99
C SER A 154 -0.06 -14.46 -31.22
N TYR A 155 0.48 -13.81 -32.25
CA TYR A 155 -0.26 -13.38 -33.45
C TYR A 155 -0.07 -14.32 -34.65
N SER A 156 1.16 -14.79 -34.88
CA SER A 156 1.54 -15.50 -36.11
C SER A 156 1.74 -17.00 -35.89
N ILE A 157 2.47 -17.40 -34.85
CA ILE A 157 2.86 -18.79 -34.61
C ILE A 157 1.71 -19.59 -34.01
N LYS A 158 1.04 -19.02 -33.00
CA LYS A 158 -0.02 -19.69 -32.26
C LYS A 158 -1.19 -18.73 -32.03
N PRO A 159 -1.96 -18.33 -33.06
CA PRO A 159 -3.08 -17.41 -32.90
C PRO A 159 -4.15 -17.97 -31.94
N VAL A 160 -5.03 -17.11 -31.39
CA VAL A 160 -6.05 -17.52 -30.41
C VAL A 160 -6.89 -18.71 -30.88
N ASP A 161 -7.31 -18.72 -32.15
CA ASP A 161 -8.13 -19.78 -32.74
C ASP A 161 -7.40 -21.14 -32.87
N SER A 162 -6.09 -21.18 -32.64
CA SER A 162 -5.32 -22.44 -32.59
C SER A 162 -5.44 -23.18 -31.26
N TYR A 163 -5.92 -22.53 -30.19
CA TYR A 163 -6.13 -23.16 -28.90
C TYR A 163 -7.46 -23.91 -28.89
N SER A 164 -7.42 -25.20 -28.56
CA SER A 164 -8.64 -25.96 -28.31
C SER A 164 -9.38 -25.44 -27.08
N SER A 165 -10.66 -25.79 -26.92
CA SER A 165 -11.45 -25.40 -25.74
C SER A 165 -10.76 -25.78 -24.42
N GLU A 166 -10.09 -26.93 -24.37
CA GLU A 166 -9.35 -27.39 -23.19
C GLU A 166 -8.06 -26.62 -22.94
N GLN A 167 -7.49 -25.99 -23.98
CA GLN A 167 -6.25 -25.22 -23.90
C GLN A 167 -6.49 -23.72 -23.68
N ARG A 168 -7.74 -23.24 -23.72
CA ARG A 168 -8.08 -21.82 -23.51
C ARG A 168 -7.59 -21.24 -22.18
N HIS A 169 -7.33 -22.08 -21.19
CA HIS A 169 -6.71 -21.66 -19.93
C HIS A 169 -5.24 -21.19 -20.08
N LEU A 170 -4.57 -21.47 -21.21
CA LEU A 170 -3.22 -21.01 -21.55
C LEU A 170 -3.17 -19.63 -22.22
N LEU A 171 -4.33 -19.10 -22.63
CA LEU A 171 -4.42 -17.76 -23.20
C LEU A 171 -4.00 -16.70 -22.18
N SER A 172 -3.57 -15.55 -22.69
CA SER A 172 -3.17 -14.42 -21.87
C SER A 172 -4.36 -13.84 -21.09
N PRO A 173 -4.10 -13.10 -19.99
CA PRO A 173 -5.16 -12.43 -19.24
C PRO A 173 -6.07 -11.53 -20.11
N ALA A 174 -5.49 -10.78 -21.06
CA ALA A 174 -6.25 -9.91 -21.96
C ALA A 174 -7.10 -10.70 -22.96
N GLU A 175 -6.58 -11.80 -23.53
CA GLU A 175 -7.35 -12.65 -24.44
C GLU A 175 -8.51 -13.35 -23.73
N LYS A 176 -8.26 -13.81 -22.49
CA LYS A 176 -9.32 -14.37 -21.64
C LYS A 176 -10.40 -13.32 -21.34
N TYR A 177 -10.01 -12.08 -21.07
CA TYR A 177 -10.96 -10.98 -20.89
C TYR A 177 -11.79 -10.70 -22.15
N ASP A 178 -11.14 -10.61 -23.32
CA ASP A 178 -11.83 -10.36 -24.59
C ASP A 178 -12.85 -11.47 -24.91
N LEU A 179 -12.51 -12.73 -24.64
CA LEU A 179 -13.45 -13.85 -24.74
C LEU A 179 -14.59 -13.75 -23.73
N LEU A 180 -14.28 -13.41 -22.47
CA LEU A 180 -15.26 -13.23 -21.40
C LEU A 180 -16.35 -12.21 -21.75
N VAL A 181 -15.95 -11.09 -22.37
CA VAL A 181 -16.88 -10.03 -22.78
C VAL A 181 -17.41 -10.17 -24.20
N GLY A 182 -16.99 -11.20 -24.93
CA GLY A 182 -17.42 -11.46 -26.30
C GLY A 182 -16.88 -10.46 -27.34
N ASP A 183 -15.76 -9.82 -27.06
CA ASP A 183 -15.13 -8.89 -28.00
C ASP A 183 -14.37 -9.64 -29.10
N LYS A 184 -15.03 -9.84 -30.23
CA LYS A 184 -14.47 -10.51 -31.41
C LYS A 184 -13.27 -9.78 -32.02
N ASN A 185 -13.07 -8.50 -31.69
CA ASN A 185 -11.92 -7.75 -32.18
C ASN A 185 -10.69 -7.92 -31.29
N PHE A 186 -10.81 -8.58 -30.14
CA PHE A 186 -9.74 -8.70 -29.15
C PHE A 186 -9.12 -7.34 -28.81
N THR A 187 -9.99 -6.35 -28.52
CA THR A 187 -9.57 -4.96 -28.39
C THR A 187 -8.61 -4.79 -27.22
N LEU A 188 -8.87 -5.41 -26.05
CA LEU A 188 -7.98 -5.26 -24.90
C LEU A 188 -6.62 -5.92 -25.16
N THR A 189 -6.61 -7.08 -25.80
CA THR A 189 -5.38 -7.77 -26.23
C THR A 189 -4.55 -6.89 -27.14
N LYS A 190 -5.16 -6.31 -28.19
CA LYS A 190 -4.45 -5.41 -29.12
C LYS A 190 -3.87 -4.20 -28.41
N ARG A 191 -4.64 -3.59 -27.50
CA ARG A 191 -4.20 -2.43 -26.72
C ARG A 191 -3.08 -2.77 -25.74
N SER A 192 -3.06 -4.00 -25.21
CA SER A 192 -1.96 -4.50 -24.39
C SER A 192 -0.66 -4.60 -25.20
N TRP A 193 -0.70 -5.09 -26.45
CA TRP A 193 0.46 -5.08 -27.34
C TRP A 193 0.89 -3.68 -27.78
N ASP A 194 -0.07 -2.79 -28.06
CA ASP A 194 0.19 -1.40 -28.45
C ASP A 194 1.04 -0.64 -27.41
N SER A 195 0.94 -1.00 -26.13
CA SER A 195 1.71 -0.37 -25.04
C SER A 195 3.23 -0.49 -25.22
N GLY A 196 3.72 -1.63 -25.69
CA GLY A 196 5.14 -1.83 -26.04
C GLY A 196 5.47 -1.43 -27.47
N LYS A 197 4.49 -1.49 -28.38
CA LYS A 197 4.68 -1.28 -29.82
C LYS A 197 5.29 0.08 -30.14
N GLY A 198 4.84 1.16 -29.48
CA GLY A 198 5.35 2.51 -29.74
C GLY A 198 6.85 2.65 -29.45
N TYR A 199 7.34 2.02 -28.38
CA TYR A 199 8.76 1.99 -28.06
C TYR A 199 9.52 1.13 -29.08
N TYR A 200 9.01 -0.07 -29.40
CA TYR A 200 9.63 -0.94 -30.40
C TYR A 200 9.73 -0.27 -31.78
N ASP A 201 8.65 0.32 -32.28
CA ASP A 201 8.63 1.00 -33.58
C ASP A 201 9.61 2.20 -33.63
N SER A 202 9.77 2.92 -32.51
CA SER A 202 10.57 4.15 -32.45
C SER A 202 12.03 3.94 -32.03
N GLN A 203 12.34 2.85 -31.33
CA GLN A 203 13.66 2.57 -30.74
C GLN A 203 14.25 1.21 -31.17
N GLY A 204 13.47 0.37 -31.85
CA GLY A 204 13.85 -1.00 -32.22
C GLY A 204 13.82 -2.00 -31.05
N ARG A 205 13.48 -1.55 -29.83
CA ARG A 205 13.39 -2.38 -28.63
C ARG A 205 12.45 -1.78 -27.61
N VAL A 206 11.98 -2.61 -26.69
CA VAL A 206 11.26 -2.20 -25.48
C VAL A 206 12.18 -2.49 -24.29
N GLU A 207 12.42 -1.49 -23.44
CA GLU A 207 13.29 -1.68 -22.28
C GLU A 207 12.73 -2.70 -21.31
N ARG A 208 13.59 -3.53 -20.73
CA ARG A 208 13.14 -4.66 -19.89
C ARG A 208 12.45 -4.23 -18.61
N TRP A 209 12.80 -3.08 -18.04
CA TRP A 209 12.19 -2.57 -16.81
C TRP A 209 10.82 -1.90 -17.04
N MET A 210 10.44 -1.61 -18.28
CA MET A 210 9.12 -1.01 -18.56
C MET A 210 8.00 -2.00 -18.29
N GLY A 211 7.00 -1.56 -17.52
CA GLY A 211 5.79 -2.31 -17.29
C GLY A 211 4.79 -1.56 -16.42
N LEU A 212 3.88 -2.31 -15.83
CA LEU A 212 2.74 -1.86 -15.05
C LEU A 212 3.02 -1.92 -13.53
N CYS A 213 4.27 -1.74 -13.08
CA CYS A 213 4.63 -1.79 -11.66
C CYS A 213 3.81 -0.79 -10.82
N HIS A 214 3.51 0.39 -11.35
CA HIS A 214 2.68 1.40 -10.70
C HIS A 214 1.22 0.93 -10.49
N GLY A 215 0.67 0.21 -11.47
CA GLY A 215 -0.66 -0.39 -11.36
C GLY A 215 -0.69 -1.54 -10.35
N TRP A 216 0.32 -2.41 -10.39
CA TRP A 216 0.47 -3.51 -9.43
C TRP A 216 0.60 -2.97 -8.01
N ALA A 217 1.50 -2.00 -7.78
CA ALA A 217 1.76 -1.47 -6.45
C ALA A 217 0.50 -0.95 -5.76
N ALA A 218 -0.40 -0.28 -6.49
CA ALA A 218 -1.68 0.16 -5.97
C ALA A 218 -2.68 -1.01 -5.82
N ALA A 219 -2.83 -1.84 -6.85
CA ALA A 219 -3.75 -2.98 -6.82
C ALA A 219 -3.44 -3.95 -5.66
N ALA A 220 -2.16 -4.14 -5.33
CA ALA A 220 -1.64 -5.07 -4.33
C ALA A 220 -2.31 -4.96 -2.95
N TYR A 221 -2.74 -3.76 -2.55
CA TYR A 221 -3.41 -3.52 -1.27
C TYR A 221 -4.77 -2.85 -1.39
N MET A 222 -5.17 -2.41 -2.60
CA MET A 222 -6.50 -1.85 -2.84
C MET A 222 -7.51 -2.89 -3.35
N LEU A 223 -7.03 -4.02 -3.87
CA LEU A 223 -7.86 -5.17 -4.25
C LEU A 223 -7.60 -6.35 -3.31
N PRO A 224 -8.62 -7.19 -3.02
CA PRO A 224 -8.41 -8.38 -2.21
C PRO A 224 -7.44 -9.34 -2.89
N ARG A 225 -6.85 -10.26 -2.13
CA ARG A 225 -6.00 -11.30 -2.73
C ARG A 225 -6.88 -12.30 -3.50
N PRO A 226 -6.60 -12.58 -4.78
CA PRO A 226 -7.26 -13.66 -5.50
C PRO A 226 -6.66 -15.00 -5.05
N GLU A 227 -7.29 -15.68 -4.09
CA GLU A 227 -6.71 -16.85 -3.41
C GLU A 227 -6.88 -18.17 -4.15
N LYS A 228 -7.80 -18.25 -5.12
CA LYS A 228 -8.10 -19.48 -5.86
C LYS A 228 -8.43 -19.20 -7.32
N SER A 229 -8.13 -20.16 -8.20
CA SER A 229 -8.63 -20.11 -9.57
C SER A 229 -10.16 -20.17 -9.61
N ILE A 230 -10.76 -19.54 -10.60
CA ILE A 230 -12.21 -19.59 -10.87
C ILE A 230 -12.47 -20.02 -12.30
N ASN A 231 -13.61 -20.69 -12.50
CA ASN A 231 -14.15 -20.94 -13.83
C ASN A 231 -15.37 -20.05 -14.01
N VAL A 232 -15.38 -19.25 -15.07
CA VAL A 232 -16.49 -18.37 -15.44
C VAL A 232 -17.02 -18.78 -16.81
N LEU A 233 -18.22 -18.33 -17.17
CA LEU A 233 -18.75 -18.53 -18.52
C LEU A 233 -18.39 -17.33 -19.39
N ASP A 234 -17.83 -17.60 -20.56
CA ASP A 234 -17.59 -16.57 -21.57
C ASP A 234 -18.91 -16.09 -22.21
N ALA A 235 -18.83 -15.15 -23.16
CA ALA A 235 -20.01 -14.60 -23.82
C ALA A 235 -20.80 -15.61 -24.67
N ASN A 236 -20.20 -16.75 -25.03
CA ASN A 236 -20.85 -17.85 -25.76
C ASN A 236 -21.38 -18.94 -24.82
N GLY A 237 -21.08 -18.86 -23.52
CA GLY A 237 -21.46 -19.85 -22.51
C GLY A 237 -20.42 -20.97 -22.32
N ASP A 238 -19.23 -20.85 -22.91
CA ASP A 238 -18.15 -21.81 -22.71
C ASP A 238 -17.38 -21.51 -21.42
N ALA A 239 -16.93 -22.57 -20.74
CA ALA A 239 -16.15 -22.42 -19.52
C ALA A 239 -14.75 -21.83 -19.82
N LEU A 240 -14.38 -20.81 -19.05
CA LEU A 240 -13.10 -20.14 -19.14
C LEU A 240 -12.46 -20.05 -17.76
N LYS A 241 -11.25 -20.60 -17.63
CA LYS A 241 -10.52 -20.64 -16.36
C LYS A 241 -9.63 -19.40 -16.22
N PHE A 242 -9.77 -18.72 -15.09
CA PHE A 242 -8.87 -17.66 -14.63
C PHE A 242 -8.07 -18.15 -13.42
N TYR A 243 -6.75 -18.10 -13.52
CA TYR A 243 -5.85 -18.30 -12.39
C TYR A 243 -5.70 -17.01 -11.59
N PRO A 244 -5.27 -17.09 -10.31
CA PRO A 244 -4.91 -15.92 -9.52
C PRO A 244 -4.03 -14.90 -10.27
N SER A 245 -3.01 -15.37 -11.01
CA SER A 245 -2.15 -14.48 -11.80
C SER A 245 -2.89 -13.78 -12.95
N ASP A 246 -3.89 -14.40 -13.58
CA ASP A 246 -4.70 -13.72 -14.60
C ASP A 246 -5.53 -12.59 -13.99
N ILE A 247 -6.09 -12.83 -12.80
CA ILE A 247 -6.93 -11.87 -12.09
C ILE A 247 -6.07 -10.71 -11.58
N LYS A 248 -4.90 -11.01 -11.00
CA LYS A 248 -3.89 -10.00 -10.64
C LYS A 248 -3.51 -9.15 -11.86
N ALA A 249 -3.28 -9.74 -13.03
CA ALA A 249 -2.97 -9.01 -14.27
C ALA A 249 -4.05 -7.99 -14.65
N LEU A 250 -5.33 -8.39 -14.61
CA LEU A 250 -6.44 -7.51 -14.94
C LEU A 250 -6.62 -6.40 -13.90
N GLY A 251 -6.39 -6.71 -12.62
CA GLY A 251 -6.34 -5.71 -11.55
C GLY A 251 -5.21 -4.71 -11.73
N THR A 252 -4.00 -5.20 -11.99
CA THR A 252 -2.82 -4.39 -12.29
C THR A 252 -3.07 -3.49 -13.50
N LEU A 253 -3.64 -4.01 -14.58
CA LEU A 253 -3.98 -3.21 -15.77
C LEU A 253 -5.05 -2.15 -15.47
N LEU A 254 -6.09 -2.50 -14.71
CA LEU A 254 -7.13 -1.56 -14.30
C LEU A 254 -6.53 -0.39 -13.49
N TRP A 255 -5.72 -0.70 -12.48
CA TRP A 255 -5.08 0.31 -11.63
C TRP A 255 -3.92 1.04 -12.34
N ALA A 256 -3.37 0.48 -13.41
CA ALA A 256 -2.44 1.18 -14.27
C ALA A 256 -3.16 2.21 -15.16
N GLU A 257 -4.32 1.88 -15.72
CA GLU A 257 -4.92 2.66 -16.83
C GLU A 257 -6.15 3.50 -16.44
N ALA A 258 -6.89 3.11 -15.41
CA ALA A 258 -8.11 3.82 -15.00
C ALA A 258 -7.80 4.97 -14.01
N PRO A 259 -8.57 6.08 -14.07
CA PRO A 259 -8.43 7.17 -13.11
C PRO A 259 -8.85 6.75 -11.69
N PHE A 260 -8.12 7.25 -10.70
CA PHE A 260 -8.45 7.18 -9.27
C PHE A 260 -7.75 8.32 -8.52
N ASN A 261 -8.26 8.63 -7.32
CA ASN A 261 -7.67 9.67 -6.47
C ASN A 261 -6.38 9.15 -5.82
N THR A 262 -5.27 9.86 -6.06
CA THR A 262 -3.96 9.56 -5.49
C THR A 262 -3.43 10.73 -4.67
N ARG A 263 -2.50 10.42 -3.77
CA ARG A 263 -1.72 11.38 -2.98
C ARG A 263 -0.25 11.12 -3.23
N PHE A 264 0.54 12.16 -3.37
CA PHE A 264 1.94 12.08 -3.78
C PHE A 264 2.77 13.09 -3.02
N ILE A 265 3.96 12.69 -2.58
CA ILE A 265 4.99 13.58 -2.06
C ILE A 265 6.38 13.21 -2.57
N GLY A 266 7.30 14.16 -2.45
CA GLY A 266 8.67 14.04 -2.93
C GLY A 266 8.81 14.51 -4.38
N GLY A 267 10.04 14.40 -4.86
CA GLY A 267 10.43 14.81 -6.21
C GLY A 267 11.12 13.67 -6.92
N ARG A 268 11.84 14.02 -7.99
CA ARG A 268 12.74 13.08 -8.64
C ARG A 268 13.95 13.82 -9.12
N CYS A 269 15.12 13.33 -8.74
CA CYS A 269 16.36 13.80 -9.30
C CYS A 269 16.38 13.47 -10.80
N ASN A 270 16.34 14.52 -11.64
CA ASN A 270 16.66 14.60 -13.08
C ASN A 270 18.09 14.18 -13.49
N ILE A 271 19.04 14.27 -12.57
CA ILE A 271 20.44 14.44 -12.95
C ILE A 271 21.20 13.14 -12.73
N LYS A 272 21.94 12.67 -13.74
CA LYS A 272 22.70 11.41 -13.68
C LYS A 272 23.81 11.47 -12.63
N ASP A 273 24.59 12.54 -12.69
CA ASP A 273 25.74 12.79 -11.81
C ASP A 273 25.53 14.15 -11.10
N PRO A 274 24.60 14.23 -10.14
CA PRO A 274 24.31 15.48 -9.47
C PRO A 274 25.54 15.97 -8.69
N ALA A 275 25.71 17.29 -8.60
CA ALA A 275 26.80 17.89 -7.87
C ALA A 275 26.76 17.45 -6.40
N LYS A 276 27.95 17.17 -5.83
CA LYS A 276 28.16 16.76 -4.45
C LYS A 276 29.12 17.70 -3.74
N ASP A 277 29.02 17.77 -2.41
CA ASP A 277 29.98 18.49 -1.58
C ASP A 277 31.18 17.62 -1.15
N GLU A 278 32.04 18.17 -0.29
CA GLU A 278 33.22 17.50 0.27
C GLU A 278 32.92 16.27 1.14
N ASN A 279 31.69 16.15 1.66
CA ASN A 279 31.22 15.00 2.42
C ASN A 279 30.51 13.98 1.51
N GLY A 280 30.43 14.22 0.20
CA GLY A 280 29.72 13.38 -0.76
C GLY A 280 28.20 13.59 -0.76
N ARG A 281 27.67 14.56 -0.02
CA ARG A 281 26.24 14.87 0.00
C ARG A 281 25.84 15.52 -1.32
N VAL A 282 24.79 15.02 -1.95
CA VAL A 282 24.17 15.69 -3.10
C VAL A 282 23.69 17.09 -2.70
N ILE A 283 24.06 18.11 -3.50
CA ILE A 283 23.70 19.52 -3.27
C ILE A 283 22.81 20.09 -4.38
N GLU A 284 22.57 19.32 -5.44
CA GLU A 284 21.65 19.69 -6.51
C GLU A 284 20.22 19.78 -5.96
N PRO A 285 19.57 20.97 -5.95
CA PRO A 285 18.27 21.15 -5.30
C PRO A 285 17.18 20.17 -5.75
N ASP A 286 17.15 19.82 -7.04
CA ASP A 286 16.16 18.88 -7.61
C ASP A 286 16.42 17.41 -7.20
N CYS A 287 17.53 17.14 -6.51
CA CYS A 287 17.99 15.81 -6.13
C CYS A 287 18.17 15.63 -4.61
N VAL A 288 17.63 16.56 -3.81
CA VAL A 288 17.64 16.52 -2.33
C VAL A 288 16.29 16.01 -1.78
N ASP A 289 15.35 15.66 -2.67
CA ASP A 289 14.11 14.95 -2.35
C ASP A 289 14.34 13.45 -2.22
N ASN A 290 13.66 12.69 -1.36
CA ASN A 290 12.68 13.03 -0.32
C ASN A 290 13.38 13.37 1.01
N ASN A 291 12.90 14.37 1.78
CA ASN A 291 13.52 14.71 3.06
C ASN A 291 13.36 13.59 4.11
N PRO A 292 14.38 13.27 4.94
CA PRO A 292 14.27 12.25 5.98
C PRO A 292 13.13 12.47 6.98
N ALA A 293 12.81 13.73 7.29
CA ALA A 293 11.65 14.06 8.13
C ALA A 293 10.35 13.62 7.46
N SER A 294 10.17 13.97 6.19
CA SER A 294 8.98 13.64 5.41
C SER A 294 8.82 12.13 5.29
N TRP A 295 9.91 11.41 4.99
CA TRP A 295 9.97 9.95 5.01
C TRP A 295 9.56 9.36 6.37
N HIS A 296 10.22 9.75 7.46
CA HIS A 296 9.97 9.19 8.79
C HIS A 296 8.54 9.44 9.27
N LEU A 297 8.07 10.70 9.14
CA LEU A 297 6.71 11.09 9.51
C LEU A 297 5.67 10.33 8.67
N SER A 298 5.94 10.13 7.37
CA SER A 298 5.04 9.39 6.49
C SER A 298 4.94 7.92 6.89
N VAL A 299 6.07 7.23 7.07
CA VAL A 299 6.08 5.80 7.42
C VAL A 299 5.37 5.55 8.74
N LEU A 300 5.68 6.28 9.81
CA LEU A 300 5.09 6.01 11.13
C LEU A 300 3.61 6.41 11.19
N ASN A 301 3.20 7.53 10.60
CA ASN A 301 1.77 7.91 10.60
C ASN A 301 0.93 6.98 9.70
N GLN A 302 1.45 6.59 8.52
CA GLN A 302 0.70 5.81 7.54
C GLN A 302 0.69 4.31 7.86
N ILE A 303 1.86 3.73 8.16
CA ILE A 303 1.97 2.29 8.45
C ILE A 303 1.74 2.03 9.94
N GLY A 304 2.33 2.85 10.81
CA GLY A 304 2.30 2.64 12.26
C GLY A 304 0.94 2.93 12.89
N ILE A 305 0.38 4.11 12.59
CA ILE A 305 -0.89 4.58 13.19
C ILE A 305 -2.09 4.10 12.39
N THR A 306 -2.16 4.35 11.08
CA THR A 306 -3.38 4.00 10.30
C THR A 306 -3.38 2.56 9.80
N GLY A 307 -2.24 1.89 9.76
CA GLY A 307 -2.15 0.48 9.37
C GLY A 307 -2.50 0.24 7.89
N ARG A 308 -2.26 1.22 7.01
CA ARG A 308 -2.54 1.12 5.58
C ARG A 308 -1.27 1.34 4.76
N SER A 309 -1.02 0.46 3.78
CA SER A 309 0.16 0.53 2.93
C SER A 309 0.26 1.87 2.16
N MET A 310 1.48 2.18 1.74
CA MET A 310 1.82 3.22 0.80
C MET A 310 2.94 2.71 -0.11
N ILE A 311 3.16 3.42 -1.21
CA ILE A 311 4.08 3.01 -2.27
C ILE A 311 5.31 3.89 -2.21
N MET A 312 6.47 3.26 -2.27
CA MET A 312 7.76 3.94 -2.42
C MET A 312 8.40 3.58 -3.74
N ASP A 313 9.18 4.50 -4.30
CA ASP A 313 10.22 4.13 -5.26
C ASP A 313 11.37 3.46 -4.51
N ALA A 314 11.55 2.16 -4.72
CA ALA A 314 12.58 1.36 -4.03
C ALA A 314 13.93 1.35 -4.74
N THR A 315 13.99 1.97 -5.93
CA THR A 315 15.22 2.16 -6.70
C THR A 315 15.80 3.54 -6.52
N TYR A 316 17.11 3.61 -6.75
CA TYR A 316 17.91 4.82 -6.58
C TYR A 316 18.61 5.23 -7.88
N ASP A 317 18.10 4.71 -9.00
CA ASP A 317 18.70 4.83 -10.33
C ASP A 317 17.63 5.22 -11.38
N TYR A 318 17.92 4.97 -12.66
CA TYR A 318 17.05 5.32 -13.77
C TYR A 318 15.69 4.61 -13.74
N GLN A 319 15.60 3.43 -13.15
CA GLN A 319 14.40 2.62 -13.14
C GLN A 319 13.41 3.19 -12.12
N VAL A 320 12.11 3.04 -12.38
CA VAL A 320 11.06 3.38 -11.42
C VAL A 320 10.42 2.09 -10.96
N TRP A 321 10.70 1.71 -9.72
CA TRP A 321 10.14 0.51 -9.10
C TRP A 321 9.20 0.89 -7.97
N ASN A 322 7.92 0.93 -8.29
CA ASN A 322 6.85 1.19 -7.34
C ASN A 322 6.64 -0.05 -6.49
N GLN A 323 6.97 0.04 -5.19
CA GLN A 323 6.86 -1.08 -4.28
C GLN A 323 5.92 -0.74 -3.10
N PRO A 324 4.89 -1.56 -2.83
CA PRO A 324 4.03 -1.37 -1.68
C PRO A 324 4.77 -1.79 -0.39
N ILE A 325 4.75 -0.90 0.60
CA ILE A 325 5.40 -1.11 1.89
C ILE A 325 4.55 -2.09 2.73
N LEU A 326 5.21 -3.11 3.28
CA LEU A 326 4.62 -4.14 4.14
C LEU A 326 4.80 -3.85 5.63
N GLY A 327 5.87 -3.17 6.01
CA GLY A 327 6.15 -2.88 7.42
C GLY A 327 7.45 -2.14 7.63
N TYR A 328 7.68 -1.76 8.88
CA TYR A 328 8.92 -1.13 9.31
C TYR A 328 9.36 -1.62 10.70
N LYS A 329 10.63 -1.36 10.99
CA LYS A 329 11.23 -1.37 12.32
C LYS A 329 12.11 -0.13 12.45
N VAL A 330 11.98 0.61 13.54
CA VAL A 330 12.76 1.80 13.83
C VAL A 330 13.61 1.59 15.08
N LYS A 331 14.80 2.18 15.09
CA LYS A 331 15.67 2.27 16.25
C LYS A 331 16.38 3.62 16.24
N TYR A 332 16.47 4.26 17.40
CA TYR A 332 17.11 5.57 17.51
C TYR A 332 18.53 5.43 18.03
N PHE A 333 19.38 6.39 17.66
CA PHE A 333 20.73 6.47 18.16
C PHE A 333 21.20 7.91 18.32
N ASN A 334 22.20 8.09 19.16
CA ASN A 334 22.87 9.36 19.36
C ASN A 334 24.01 9.48 18.35
N PRO A 335 23.97 10.42 17.39
CA PRO A 335 24.94 10.44 16.30
C PRO A 335 26.37 10.81 16.74
N GLN A 336 26.54 11.42 17.93
CA GLN A 336 27.88 11.72 18.48
C GLN A 336 28.53 10.47 19.13
N THR A 337 27.73 9.70 19.86
CA THR A 337 28.21 8.63 20.77
C THR A 337 27.89 7.22 20.28
N ASN A 338 27.08 7.08 19.22
CA ASN A 338 26.53 5.83 18.68
C ASN A 338 25.65 5.03 19.67
N ARG A 339 25.35 5.59 20.85
CA ARG A 339 24.46 4.93 21.82
C ARG A 339 23.06 4.81 21.23
N THR A 340 22.50 3.61 21.27
CA THR A 340 21.17 3.30 20.75
C THR A 340 20.10 3.30 21.86
N SER A 341 18.85 3.49 21.46
CA SER A 341 17.68 3.33 22.31
C SER A 341 16.41 3.19 21.49
N ASN A 342 15.38 2.61 22.10
CA ASN A 342 14.03 2.66 21.56
C ASN A 342 13.31 3.96 21.97
N ASP A 343 13.76 4.63 23.04
CA ASP A 343 13.25 5.95 23.43
C ASP A 343 14.09 7.04 22.74
N PRO A 344 13.53 7.79 21.77
CA PRO A 344 14.27 8.82 21.05
C PRO A 344 14.78 9.93 21.98
N ALA A 345 14.06 10.27 23.06
CA ALA A 345 14.47 11.32 23.98
C ALA A 345 15.78 10.97 24.71
N SER A 346 16.03 9.69 24.96
CA SER A 346 17.21 9.21 25.68
C SER A 346 18.52 9.26 24.88
N VAL A 347 18.43 9.45 23.57
CA VAL A 347 19.56 9.47 22.61
C VAL A 347 19.61 10.74 21.76
N THR A 348 18.63 11.62 21.87
CA THR A 348 18.65 12.96 21.25
C THR A 348 19.82 13.80 21.80
N ILE A 349 20.51 14.53 20.92
CA ILE A 349 21.63 15.42 21.26
C ILE A 349 21.29 16.88 20.93
N ALA A 350 21.69 17.82 21.78
CA ALA A 350 21.56 19.23 21.47
C ALA A 350 22.49 19.63 20.31
N MET A 351 22.05 20.54 19.44
CA MET A 351 22.86 20.97 18.28
C MET A 351 24.23 21.51 18.68
N GLY A 352 24.33 22.21 19.82
CA GLY A 352 25.60 22.74 20.31
C GLY A 352 26.59 21.69 20.80
N ASP A 353 26.12 20.48 21.09
CA ASP A 353 26.95 19.37 21.60
C ASP A 353 27.32 18.36 20.50
N TYR A 354 26.79 18.53 19.28
CA TYR A 354 27.04 17.61 18.17
C TYR A 354 28.30 18.00 17.39
N GLU A 355 29.46 17.69 17.97
CA GLU A 355 30.78 18.06 17.41
C GLU A 355 31.16 17.34 16.11
N LYS A 356 30.60 16.14 15.87
CA LYS A 356 30.92 15.32 14.69
C LYS A 356 30.02 15.58 13.47
N ASP A 357 29.11 16.55 13.54
CA ASP A 357 28.12 16.79 12.49
C ASP A 357 28.78 17.15 11.15
N LYS A 358 28.57 16.30 10.14
CA LYS A 358 29.06 16.53 8.77
C LYS A 358 28.12 17.44 7.98
N PHE A 359 26.93 17.75 8.50
CA PHE A 359 25.89 18.47 7.79
C PHE A 359 25.62 19.87 8.34
N THR A 360 26.48 20.42 9.21
CA THR A 360 26.25 21.68 9.94
C THR A 360 25.78 22.85 9.05
N LYS A 361 26.28 22.95 7.81
CA LYS A 361 25.90 24.00 6.84
C LYS A 361 24.50 23.85 6.24
N TYR A 362 23.88 22.67 6.36
CA TYR A 362 22.57 22.34 5.81
C TYR A 362 21.46 22.32 6.88
N ARG A 363 21.85 22.26 8.15
CA ARG A 363 20.93 22.23 9.28
C ARG A 363 19.99 23.42 9.28
N SER A 364 18.71 23.17 9.58
CA SER A 364 17.74 24.24 9.80
C SER A 364 18.18 25.15 10.95
N SER A 365 18.08 26.46 10.76
CA SER A 365 18.33 27.44 11.83
C SER A 365 17.32 27.35 12.99
N ARG A 366 16.23 26.59 12.82
CA ARG A 366 15.24 26.30 13.87
C ARG A 366 15.53 25.01 14.63
N ALA A 367 16.48 24.19 14.18
CA ALA A 367 16.84 22.96 14.84
C ALA A 367 17.57 23.27 16.16
N VAL A 368 17.10 22.69 17.26
CA VAL A 368 17.75 22.81 18.58
C VAL A 368 18.41 21.51 19.02
N SER A 369 17.95 20.39 18.47
CA SER A 369 18.50 19.06 18.73
C SER A 369 18.34 18.14 17.53
N VAL A 370 19.12 17.04 17.54
CA VAL A 370 19.15 16.02 16.49
C VAL A 370 19.11 14.63 17.11
N VAL A 371 18.50 13.68 16.40
CA VAL A 371 18.52 12.26 16.77
C VAL A 371 18.72 11.40 15.53
N GLY A 372 19.63 10.43 15.62
CA GLY A 372 19.88 9.45 14.56
C GLY A 372 18.80 8.38 14.54
N VAL A 373 18.49 7.88 13.35
CA VAL A 373 17.48 6.86 13.10
C VAL A 373 18.06 5.78 12.18
N GLU A 374 17.95 4.54 12.62
CA GLU A 374 17.97 3.38 11.74
C GLU A 374 16.53 2.96 11.47
N MET A 375 16.14 2.91 10.20
CA MET A 375 14.85 2.37 9.79
C MET A 375 15.04 1.20 8.83
N VAL A 376 14.50 0.06 9.21
CA VAL A 376 14.40 -1.13 8.37
C VAL A 376 12.99 -1.18 7.80
N VAL A 377 12.86 -1.28 6.48
CA VAL A 377 11.57 -1.36 5.79
C VAL A 377 11.45 -2.68 5.05
N ASP A 378 10.33 -3.38 5.31
CA ASP A 378 9.90 -4.54 4.54
C ASP A 378 8.93 -4.06 3.45
N TYR A 379 9.17 -4.44 2.19
CA TYR A 379 8.33 -4.10 1.05
C TYR A 379 8.12 -5.33 0.15
N MET A 380 7.00 -5.34 -0.58
CA MET A 380 6.73 -6.42 -1.52
C MET A 380 7.64 -6.27 -2.74
N VAL A 381 8.03 -7.39 -3.36
CA VAL A 381 8.73 -7.41 -4.65
C VAL A 381 8.02 -8.32 -5.64
N GLU A 382 8.44 -8.22 -6.89
CA GLU A 382 7.84 -8.96 -7.99
C GLU A 382 8.01 -10.47 -7.83
N THR A 383 7.04 -11.21 -8.35
CA THR A 383 7.11 -12.66 -8.48
C THR A 383 6.62 -13.08 -9.85
N ASN A 384 7.20 -14.15 -10.40
CA ASN A 384 6.76 -14.69 -11.69
C ASN A 384 5.30 -15.18 -11.62
N PRO A 385 4.47 -14.87 -12.63
CA PRO A 385 3.09 -15.32 -12.68
C PRO A 385 3.04 -16.85 -12.85
N THR A 386 2.00 -17.50 -12.32
CA THR A 386 1.89 -18.96 -12.34
C THR A 386 0.46 -19.43 -12.60
N HIS A 387 0.32 -20.66 -13.11
CA HIS A 387 -0.95 -21.38 -13.18
C HIS A 387 -1.26 -22.18 -11.90
N LYS A 388 -0.83 -21.69 -10.73
CA LYS A 388 -1.25 -22.30 -9.47
C LYS A 388 -2.72 -22.01 -9.26
N ASP A 389 -3.49 -23.02 -8.87
CA ASP A 389 -4.91 -22.86 -8.53
C ASP A 389 -5.15 -22.12 -7.21
N TYR A 390 -4.08 -21.65 -6.55
CA TYR A 390 -4.14 -20.95 -5.28
C TYR A 390 -3.05 -19.86 -5.17
N ASP A 391 -3.33 -18.85 -4.34
CA ASP A 391 -2.39 -17.78 -3.95
C ASP A 391 -2.40 -17.62 -2.42
N LYS A 392 -1.24 -17.31 -1.81
CA LYS A 392 -1.12 -17.13 -0.35
C LYS A 392 0.01 -16.16 -0.04
N PRO A 393 -0.04 -15.43 1.10
CA PRO A 393 1.05 -14.53 1.52
C PRO A 393 2.46 -15.15 1.53
N ARG A 394 2.57 -16.46 1.84
CA ARG A 394 3.85 -17.19 1.82
C ARG A 394 4.47 -17.37 0.43
N LEU A 395 3.74 -17.07 -0.64
CA LEU A 395 4.21 -17.15 -2.02
C LEU A 395 4.74 -15.80 -2.53
N ASP A 396 4.49 -14.73 -1.79
CA ASP A 396 4.93 -13.40 -2.17
C ASP A 396 6.43 -13.22 -1.94
N GLY A 397 7.04 -12.36 -2.74
CA GLY A 397 8.39 -11.87 -2.52
C GLY A 397 8.37 -10.71 -1.54
N VAL A 398 9.22 -10.76 -0.51
CA VAL A 398 9.45 -9.64 0.41
C VAL A 398 10.93 -9.33 0.41
N SER A 399 11.26 -8.06 0.19
CA SER A 399 12.60 -7.53 0.35
C SER A 399 12.64 -6.61 1.57
N ARG A 400 13.81 -6.51 2.16
CA ARG A 400 14.11 -5.69 3.32
C ARG A 400 15.22 -4.73 2.95
N VAL A 401 15.04 -3.45 3.27
CA VAL A 401 16.06 -2.43 3.09
C VAL A 401 16.29 -1.65 4.38
N ARG A 402 17.53 -1.25 4.63
CA ARG A 402 17.94 -0.49 5.81
C ARG A 402 18.40 0.91 5.44
N TYR A 403 17.83 1.91 6.09
CA TYR A 403 18.19 3.30 5.93
C TYR A 403 18.74 3.91 7.21
N TYR A 404 19.72 4.80 7.06
CA TYR A 404 20.30 5.59 8.13
C TYR A 404 20.15 7.07 7.81
N TYR A 405 19.63 7.82 8.78
CA TYR A 405 19.44 9.26 8.69
C TYR A 405 19.38 9.86 10.08
N ASP A 406 19.33 11.18 10.17
CA ASP A 406 18.98 11.88 11.40
C ASP A 406 17.80 12.83 11.20
N LEU A 407 17.16 13.17 12.32
CA LEU A 407 16.01 14.06 12.38
C LEU A 407 16.38 15.32 13.14
N GLU A 408 16.03 16.47 12.59
CA GLU A 408 16.15 17.78 13.21
C GLU A 408 14.88 18.11 13.98
N LEU A 409 15.03 18.44 15.27
CA LEU A 409 13.93 18.77 16.16
C LEU A 409 13.95 20.26 16.52
N ASP A 410 12.78 20.90 16.51
CA ASP A 410 12.61 22.24 17.05
C ASP A 410 12.49 22.25 18.59
N ALA A 411 12.40 23.44 19.18
CA ALA A 411 12.27 23.62 20.63
C ALA A 411 11.02 22.97 21.25
N SER A 412 10.03 22.62 20.44
CA SER A 412 8.82 21.91 20.85
C SER A 412 8.91 20.39 20.59
N GLY A 413 10.04 19.89 20.12
CA GLY A 413 10.25 18.47 19.79
C GLY A 413 9.61 18.04 18.47
N ASN A 414 9.15 18.97 17.63
CA ASN A 414 8.63 18.64 16.32
C ASN A 414 9.77 18.30 15.37
N VAL A 415 9.60 17.23 14.59
CA VAL A 415 10.46 16.92 13.46
C VAL A 415 10.23 17.98 12.37
N ILE A 416 11.29 18.72 12.03
CA ILE A 416 11.24 19.84 11.09
C ILE A 416 12.18 19.69 9.88
N GLY A 417 13.02 18.66 9.89
CA GLY A 417 14.02 18.38 8.86
C GLY A 417 14.86 17.16 9.23
N GLY A 418 15.92 16.91 8.49
CA GLY A 418 16.81 15.78 8.69
C GLY A 418 17.78 15.60 7.54
N GLU A 419 18.82 14.79 7.76
CA GLU A 419 19.83 14.48 6.75
C GLU A 419 20.02 12.97 6.57
N TRP A 420 20.12 12.52 5.31
CA TRP A 420 20.43 11.14 4.98
C TRP A 420 21.92 10.87 5.13
N TYR A 421 22.28 9.70 5.67
CA TYR A 421 23.68 9.25 5.69
C TYR A 421 24.08 8.46 4.44
N GLN A 422 23.17 8.30 3.47
CA GLN A 422 23.41 7.69 2.16
C GLN A 422 22.66 8.47 1.09
N ASN A 423 23.28 8.73 -0.08
CA ASN A 423 22.64 9.41 -1.22
C ASN A 423 21.53 8.58 -1.90
N ARG A 424 21.36 7.34 -1.45
CA ARG A 424 20.51 6.32 -2.07
C ARG A 424 19.37 6.07 -1.08
N HIS A 425 18.26 6.76 -1.30
CA HIS A 425 17.04 6.72 -0.49
C HIS A 425 15.81 6.85 -1.41
N PRO A 426 14.60 6.53 -0.95
CA PRO A 426 13.40 6.66 -1.78
C PRO A 426 13.22 8.10 -2.30
N ASP A 427 13.01 8.25 -3.61
CA ASP A 427 12.85 9.55 -4.27
C ASP A 427 11.48 10.19 -3.99
N PHE A 428 10.43 9.37 -4.03
CA PHE A 428 9.06 9.81 -3.81
C PHE A 428 8.20 8.74 -3.13
N LEU A 429 7.08 9.20 -2.57
CA LEU A 429 6.07 8.35 -1.93
C LEU A 429 4.70 8.71 -2.49
N TRP A 430 3.87 7.70 -2.69
CA TRP A 430 2.48 7.94 -3.10
C TRP A 430 1.54 6.85 -2.61
N THR A 431 0.25 7.14 -2.60
CA THR A 431 -0.79 6.17 -2.23
C THR A 431 -2.13 6.60 -2.81
N PRO A 432 -2.98 5.67 -3.30
CA PRO A 432 -4.39 5.95 -3.51
C PRO A 432 -5.05 6.43 -2.22
N THR A 433 -6.08 7.27 -2.31
CA THR A 433 -6.84 7.67 -1.11
C THR A 433 -7.56 6.45 -0.50
N PRO A 434 -7.96 6.48 0.80
CA PRO A 434 -8.52 5.30 1.47
C PRO A 434 -9.75 4.69 0.80
N GLN A 435 -10.55 5.49 0.08
CA GLN A 435 -11.74 5.05 -0.64
C GLN A 435 -11.54 5.06 -2.17
N ALA A 436 -10.30 5.14 -2.65
CA ALA A 436 -10.04 5.15 -4.07
C ALA A 436 -10.51 3.84 -4.72
N VAL A 437 -11.18 3.98 -5.86
CA VAL A 437 -11.55 2.89 -6.76
C VAL A 437 -11.09 3.27 -8.15
N ALA A 438 -10.30 2.41 -8.78
CA ALA A 438 -9.92 2.55 -10.18
C ALA A 438 -11.14 2.36 -11.07
N LYS A 439 -11.64 3.46 -11.66
CA LYS A 439 -12.92 3.47 -12.38
C LYS A 439 -12.74 3.65 -13.88
N SER A 440 -13.03 2.61 -14.66
CA SER A 440 -12.97 2.65 -16.12
C SER A 440 -13.96 3.66 -16.70
N TYR A 441 -13.61 4.26 -17.84
CA TYR A 441 -14.47 5.25 -18.49
C TYR A 441 -15.81 4.67 -18.96
N TYR A 442 -15.81 3.38 -19.30
CA TYR A 442 -17.00 2.60 -19.63
C TYR A 442 -17.05 1.40 -18.70
N ASP A 443 -18.19 1.20 -18.07
CA ASP A 443 -18.32 0.23 -16.99
C ASP A 443 -19.73 -0.37 -16.90
N GLY A 444 -19.84 -1.46 -16.13
CA GLY A 444 -21.08 -2.17 -15.90
C GLY A 444 -21.99 -1.43 -14.93
N ARG A 445 -23.30 -1.58 -15.11
CA ARG A 445 -24.29 -1.19 -14.09
C ARG A 445 -24.92 -2.44 -13.49
N GLY A 446 -25.05 -2.46 -12.16
CA GLY A 446 -25.56 -3.59 -11.38
C GLY A 446 -24.47 -4.61 -11.05
N ASP A 447 -24.90 -5.81 -10.70
CA ASP A 447 -24.03 -6.91 -10.31
C ASP A 447 -23.99 -7.99 -11.40
N TRP A 448 -22.90 -8.74 -11.44
CA TRP A 448 -22.74 -9.89 -12.32
C TRP A 448 -22.45 -11.14 -11.49
N ASP A 449 -23.33 -12.15 -11.61
CA ASP A 449 -23.06 -13.50 -11.13
C ASP A 449 -22.07 -14.18 -12.07
N VAL A 450 -20.84 -14.39 -11.58
CA VAL A 450 -19.73 -14.99 -12.33
C VAL A 450 -20.01 -16.42 -12.83
N THR A 451 -21.06 -17.09 -12.34
CA THR A 451 -21.51 -18.39 -12.85
C THR A 451 -22.33 -18.28 -14.14
N GLN A 452 -22.73 -17.07 -14.51
CA GLN A 452 -23.44 -16.74 -15.75
C GLN A 452 -22.51 -15.98 -16.69
N SER A 453 -22.84 -15.95 -17.99
CA SER A 453 -22.17 -15.06 -18.93
C SER A 453 -22.35 -13.59 -18.54
N VAL A 454 -21.33 -12.76 -18.80
CA VAL A 454 -21.37 -11.32 -18.55
C VAL A 454 -22.62 -10.69 -19.19
N PRO A 455 -23.34 -9.77 -18.53
CA PRO A 455 -24.55 -9.16 -19.10
C PRO A 455 -24.31 -8.54 -20.48
N SER A 456 -25.23 -8.72 -21.42
CA SER A 456 -25.09 -8.23 -22.80
C SER A 456 -24.88 -6.71 -22.90
N SER A 457 -25.45 -5.95 -21.94
CA SER A 457 -25.24 -4.51 -21.81
C SER A 457 -23.81 -4.14 -21.43
N TRP A 458 -23.10 -5.01 -20.71
CA TRP A 458 -21.69 -4.85 -20.36
C TRP A 458 -20.81 -5.29 -21.52
N GLN A 459 -21.12 -6.43 -22.15
CA GLN A 459 -20.43 -6.93 -23.36
C GLN A 459 -20.38 -5.86 -24.47
N THR A 460 -21.49 -5.14 -24.69
CA THR A 460 -21.56 -4.07 -25.70
C THR A 460 -20.66 -2.87 -25.36
N GLN A 461 -20.42 -2.62 -24.07
CA GLN A 461 -19.60 -1.50 -23.61
C GLN A 461 -18.12 -1.85 -23.45
N ALA A 462 -17.79 -3.12 -23.20
CA ALA A 462 -16.43 -3.58 -22.92
C ALA A 462 -15.40 -3.19 -24.00
N PRO A 463 -15.69 -3.23 -25.32
CA PRO A 463 -14.76 -2.75 -26.33
C PRO A 463 -14.46 -1.24 -26.20
N SER A 464 -15.37 -0.45 -25.65
CA SER A 464 -15.16 1.00 -25.44
C SER A 464 -14.23 1.29 -24.26
N ALA A 465 -14.34 0.52 -23.17
CA ALA A 465 -13.35 0.53 -22.09
C ALA A 465 -11.99 0.09 -22.64
N SER A 466 -11.97 -1.02 -23.38
CA SER A 466 -10.76 -1.64 -23.89
C SER A 466 -9.98 -0.72 -24.84
N ARG A 467 -10.65 0.14 -25.63
CA ARG A 467 -9.98 1.16 -26.46
C ARG A 467 -9.11 2.16 -25.66
N HIS A 468 -9.42 2.34 -24.38
CA HIS A 468 -8.62 3.13 -23.43
C HIS A 468 -7.64 2.27 -22.64
N THR A 469 -7.36 1.04 -23.10
CA THR A 469 -6.52 0.05 -22.42
C THR A 469 -7.09 -0.39 -21.05
N GLN A 470 -8.36 -0.10 -20.78
CA GLN A 470 -8.99 -0.40 -19.49
C GLN A 470 -9.88 -1.65 -19.60
N PRO A 471 -9.70 -2.67 -18.75
CA PRO A 471 -10.78 -3.62 -18.48
C PRO A 471 -11.90 -2.88 -17.71
N MET A 472 -13.12 -3.40 -17.70
CA MET A 472 -14.23 -2.82 -16.93
C MET A 472 -14.02 -3.04 -15.43
N THR A 473 -14.14 -1.99 -14.61
CA THR A 473 -14.04 -2.06 -13.15
C THR A 473 -14.99 -3.10 -12.56
N SER A 474 -16.22 -3.16 -13.04
CA SER A 474 -17.25 -4.09 -12.53
C SER A 474 -16.87 -5.56 -12.77
N ILE A 475 -16.26 -5.89 -13.91
CA ILE A 475 -15.80 -7.25 -14.23
C ILE A 475 -14.60 -7.61 -13.36
N VAL A 476 -13.58 -6.74 -13.32
CA VAL A 476 -12.38 -6.99 -12.50
C VAL A 476 -12.77 -7.19 -11.04
N SER A 477 -13.62 -6.31 -10.48
CA SER A 477 -14.09 -6.42 -9.10
C SER A 477 -14.79 -7.76 -8.83
N ALA A 478 -15.67 -8.20 -9.73
CA ALA A 478 -16.37 -9.48 -9.61
C ALA A 478 -15.42 -10.69 -9.67
N LEU A 479 -14.41 -10.66 -10.55
CA LEU A 479 -13.39 -11.72 -10.64
C LEU A 479 -12.56 -11.81 -9.35
N PHE A 480 -12.12 -10.67 -8.82
CA PHE A 480 -11.40 -10.59 -7.55
C PHE A 480 -12.24 -11.11 -6.39
N GLU A 481 -13.51 -10.70 -6.30
CA GLU A 481 -14.43 -11.17 -5.28
C GLU A 481 -14.65 -12.69 -5.34
N ALA A 482 -14.91 -13.23 -6.52
CA ALA A 482 -15.11 -14.67 -6.72
C ALA A 482 -13.86 -15.51 -6.43
N SER A 483 -12.68 -14.96 -6.70
CA SER A 483 -11.38 -15.61 -6.52
C SER A 483 -10.81 -15.45 -5.11
N SER A 484 -11.18 -14.40 -4.39
CA SER A 484 -10.84 -14.26 -2.99
C SER A 484 -11.52 -15.34 -2.15
N SER A 485 -10.86 -15.82 -1.10
CA SER A 485 -11.61 -16.45 -0.01
C SER A 485 -12.46 -15.38 0.66
N ASN A 486 -13.55 -15.80 1.29
CA ASN A 486 -14.39 -14.94 2.12
C ASN A 486 -13.65 -14.44 3.39
N ASP A 487 -12.38 -14.03 3.29
CA ASP A 487 -11.67 -13.24 4.30
C ASP A 487 -11.71 -11.73 3.95
N LYS A 488 -12.78 -11.30 3.28
CA LYS A 488 -13.43 -10.04 3.68
C LYS A 488 -13.88 -10.22 5.14
N PRO A 489 -14.09 -9.16 5.95
CA PRO A 489 -15.16 -9.24 6.93
C PRO A 489 -16.41 -9.56 6.11
N VAL A 490 -16.76 -10.86 6.03
CA VAL A 490 -17.88 -11.35 5.23
C VAL A 490 -19.11 -10.57 5.64
N ASP A 491 -20.03 -10.44 4.71
CA ASP A 491 -21.49 -10.35 4.94
C ASP A 491 -22.05 -11.50 5.82
N GLU A 492 -21.26 -11.99 6.79
CA GLU A 492 -21.74 -12.76 7.92
C GLU A 492 -22.13 -11.77 8.99
N TRP A 493 -23.43 -11.76 9.27
CA TRP A 493 -23.90 -11.10 10.46
C TRP A 493 -23.37 -11.85 11.68
N LYS A 494 -22.63 -11.12 12.52
CA LYS A 494 -21.97 -11.67 13.71
C LYS A 494 -22.49 -10.99 14.95
N GLN A 495 -22.40 -11.69 16.08
CA GLN A 495 -22.74 -11.05 17.34
C GLN A 495 -21.58 -10.19 17.81
N LEU A 496 -21.86 -8.98 18.28
CA LEU A 496 -20.90 -8.18 19.04
C LEU A 496 -21.17 -8.40 20.51
N SER A 497 -20.19 -8.91 21.25
CA SER A 497 -20.38 -9.15 22.68
C SER A 497 -19.30 -8.53 23.55
N THR A 498 -19.69 -8.13 24.75
CA THR A 498 -18.74 -7.69 25.77
C THR A 498 -18.08 -8.89 26.45
N GLN A 499 -16.92 -8.68 27.08
CA GLN A 499 -16.26 -9.71 27.91
C GLN A 499 -17.14 -10.20 29.09
N GLY A 500 -18.25 -9.50 29.39
CA GLY A 500 -19.25 -9.82 30.42
C GLY A 500 -20.50 -10.59 29.93
N SER A 501 -20.47 -11.16 28.71
CA SER A 501 -21.53 -12.01 28.13
C SER A 501 -22.77 -11.31 27.53
N GLN A 502 -22.79 -9.98 27.45
CA GLN A 502 -23.90 -9.26 26.80
C GLN A 502 -23.59 -9.00 25.33
N CYS A 503 -24.59 -9.16 24.48
CA CYS A 503 -24.54 -8.88 23.04
C CYS A 503 -25.21 -7.54 22.71
N LEU A 504 -24.68 -6.85 21.71
CA LEU A 504 -25.26 -5.63 21.16
C LEU A 504 -26.62 -5.97 20.53
N ASP A 505 -27.67 -5.20 20.85
CA ASP A 505 -29.06 -5.56 20.54
C ASP A 505 -29.88 -4.31 20.14
N VAL A 506 -30.64 -4.41 19.04
CA VAL A 506 -31.63 -3.38 18.65
C VAL A 506 -32.95 -3.60 19.39
N GLU A 507 -33.40 -2.55 20.10
CA GLU A 507 -34.62 -2.57 20.92
C GLU A 507 -35.83 -3.16 20.19
N ASN A 508 -36.48 -4.15 20.82
CA ASN A 508 -37.68 -4.82 20.30
C ASN A 508 -37.53 -5.44 18.89
N GLY A 509 -36.31 -5.49 18.34
CA GLY A 509 -36.02 -5.95 16.99
C GLY A 509 -36.58 -5.10 15.85
N TYR A 510 -37.13 -3.93 16.11
CA TYR A 510 -37.64 -3.01 15.09
C TYR A 510 -36.57 -1.98 14.73
N GLY A 511 -35.94 -2.09 13.56
CA GLY A 511 -34.95 -1.10 13.12
C GLY A 511 -35.58 0.11 12.43
N THR A 512 -36.46 0.82 13.13
CA THR A 512 -36.98 2.13 12.71
C THR A 512 -36.04 3.26 13.16
N PRO A 513 -36.03 4.43 12.48
CA PRO A 513 -35.27 5.59 12.95
C PRO A 513 -35.57 5.93 14.41
N GLY A 514 -34.53 6.17 15.20
CA GLY A 514 -34.61 6.41 16.64
C GLY A 514 -34.66 5.16 17.52
N ALA A 515 -34.64 3.94 16.96
CA ALA A 515 -34.59 2.72 17.75
C ALA A 515 -33.30 2.66 18.58
N LYS A 516 -33.42 2.37 19.88
CA LYS A 516 -32.27 2.36 20.79
C LYS A 516 -31.46 1.07 20.67
N VAL A 517 -30.20 1.15 21.07
CA VAL A 517 -29.29 0.01 21.12
C VAL A 517 -28.93 -0.31 22.58
N TYR A 518 -29.02 -1.59 22.95
CA TYR A 518 -28.79 -2.11 24.31
C TYR A 518 -27.71 -3.19 24.31
N GLY A 519 -27.23 -3.54 25.50
CA GLY A 519 -26.54 -4.80 25.75
C GLY A 519 -27.54 -5.79 26.37
N TRP A 520 -27.77 -6.92 25.71
CA TRP A 520 -28.74 -7.93 26.11
C TRP A 520 -28.15 -9.35 26.10
N SER A 521 -28.87 -10.30 26.71
CA SER A 521 -28.42 -11.70 26.72
C SER A 521 -28.27 -12.24 25.30
N CYS A 522 -27.10 -12.79 25.00
CA CYS A 522 -26.78 -13.26 23.65
C CYS A 522 -27.73 -14.37 23.16
N HIS A 523 -28.29 -14.18 21.97
CA HIS A 523 -29.17 -15.10 21.28
C HIS A 523 -29.09 -14.95 19.75
N ILE A 524 -29.57 -15.95 19.01
CA ILE A 524 -29.41 -16.00 17.54
C ILE A 524 -30.37 -15.09 16.75
N GLY A 525 -31.24 -14.32 17.41
CA GLY A 525 -32.17 -13.40 16.75
C GLY A 525 -31.48 -12.31 15.94
N ASP A 526 -32.07 -11.94 14.80
CA ASP A 526 -31.50 -11.00 13.81
C ASP A 526 -31.20 -9.60 14.38
N ASN A 527 -31.88 -9.18 15.44
CA ASN A 527 -31.63 -7.92 16.15
C ASN A 527 -30.30 -7.87 16.92
N GLN A 528 -29.59 -9.00 17.07
CA GLN A 528 -28.24 -9.09 17.64
C GLN A 528 -27.16 -9.42 16.61
N GLN A 529 -27.51 -9.39 15.33
CA GLN A 529 -26.65 -9.78 14.24
C GLN A 529 -26.19 -8.50 13.52
N TRP A 530 -24.89 -8.25 13.53
CA TRP A 530 -24.30 -6.97 13.13
C TRP A 530 -23.23 -7.14 12.05
N GLN A 531 -23.03 -6.08 11.28
CA GLN A 531 -21.97 -5.99 10.29
C GLN A 531 -21.33 -4.61 10.35
N LEU A 532 -19.99 -4.57 10.35
CA LEU A 532 -19.23 -3.34 10.13
C LEU A 532 -18.78 -3.29 8.67
N THR A 533 -19.39 -2.42 7.87
CA THR A 533 -19.10 -2.31 6.45
C THR A 533 -17.71 -1.69 6.21
N SER A 534 -17.17 -1.87 5.01
CA SER A 534 -15.92 -1.23 4.57
C SER A 534 -15.99 0.31 4.57
N ALA A 535 -17.20 0.87 4.48
CA ALA A 535 -17.46 2.31 4.63
C ALA A 535 -17.47 2.78 6.11
N GLY A 536 -17.21 1.88 7.06
CA GLY A 536 -17.25 2.15 8.49
C GLY A 536 -18.67 2.27 9.05
N LYS A 537 -19.68 1.70 8.40
CA LYS A 537 -21.05 1.71 8.94
C LYS A 537 -21.28 0.47 9.77
N LEU A 538 -21.71 0.63 11.01
CA LEU A 538 -22.21 -0.49 11.81
C LEU A 538 -23.72 -0.61 11.55
N ILE A 539 -24.14 -1.73 10.96
CA ILE A 539 -25.53 -2.00 10.56
C ILE A 539 -26.04 -3.28 11.23
N SER A 540 -27.36 -3.39 11.41
CA SER A 540 -28.02 -4.56 12.02
C SER A 540 -28.80 -5.35 10.98
N LYS A 541 -28.86 -6.68 11.12
CA LYS A 541 -29.55 -7.58 10.19
C LYS A 541 -31.05 -7.29 10.12
N THR A 542 -31.64 -6.86 11.23
CA THR A 542 -33.08 -6.50 11.28
C THR A 542 -33.39 -5.20 10.52
N ALA A 543 -32.39 -4.36 10.23
CA ALA A 543 -32.53 -3.16 9.41
C ALA A 543 -31.23 -2.80 8.67
N PRO A 544 -30.93 -3.47 7.54
CA PRO A 544 -29.69 -3.24 6.79
C PRO A 544 -29.56 -1.85 6.16
N GLY A 545 -30.67 -1.11 6.02
CA GLY A 545 -30.68 0.28 5.53
C GLY A 545 -30.42 1.34 6.61
N MET A 546 -30.20 0.92 7.86
CA MET A 546 -30.03 1.79 9.02
C MET A 546 -28.65 1.62 9.63
N CYS A 547 -28.08 2.71 10.13
CA CYS A 547 -26.74 2.78 10.68
C CYS A 547 -26.79 3.15 12.16
N VAL A 548 -25.86 2.61 12.94
CA VAL A 548 -25.64 3.05 14.32
C VAL A 548 -25.14 4.49 14.32
N ASP A 549 -25.82 5.35 15.07
CA ASP A 549 -25.57 6.79 15.17
C ASP A 549 -25.42 7.20 16.63
N GLN A 550 -24.46 8.09 16.90
CA GLN A 550 -24.41 8.84 18.16
C GLN A 550 -25.18 10.17 18.06
N ILE A 551 -26.25 10.29 18.85
CA ILE A 551 -26.99 11.56 19.08
C ILE A 551 -26.82 11.97 20.55
N GLY A 552 -25.96 12.96 20.81
CA GLY A 552 -25.55 13.30 22.18
C GLY A 552 -24.75 12.15 22.78
N SER A 553 -25.19 11.60 23.91
CA SER A 553 -24.64 10.36 24.48
C SER A 553 -25.41 9.10 24.08
N ASN A 554 -26.54 9.23 23.40
CA ASN A 554 -27.37 8.09 23.01
C ASN A 554 -26.84 7.43 21.74
N ILE A 555 -26.98 6.11 21.68
CA ILE A 555 -26.71 5.30 20.50
C ILE A 555 -28.05 4.79 19.97
N THR A 556 -28.40 5.20 18.75
CA THR A 556 -29.65 4.83 18.08
C THR A 556 -29.40 4.33 16.66
N MET A 557 -30.37 3.63 16.09
CA MET A 557 -30.41 3.30 14.68
C MET A 557 -31.03 4.47 13.91
N GLU A 558 -30.31 5.02 12.94
CA GLU A 558 -30.77 6.13 12.10
C GLU A 558 -30.53 5.86 10.62
N GLU A 559 -31.14 6.67 9.75
CA GLU A 559 -30.84 6.58 8.32
C GLU A 559 -29.34 6.77 8.07
N CYS A 560 -28.78 5.91 7.22
CA CYS A 560 -27.36 5.95 6.90
C CYS A 560 -27.00 7.24 6.15
N VAL A 561 -26.24 8.11 6.81
CA VAL A 561 -25.72 9.37 6.25
C VAL A 561 -24.21 9.49 6.48
N GLU A 562 -23.54 10.26 5.65
CA GLU A 562 -22.09 10.47 5.76
C GLU A 562 -21.72 11.48 6.85
N ARG A 563 -21.77 11.06 8.11
CA ARG A 563 -21.37 11.88 9.27
C ARG A 563 -20.38 11.17 10.19
N PRO A 564 -19.48 11.90 10.88
CA PRO A 564 -18.48 11.29 11.77
C PRO A 564 -19.05 10.44 12.90
N ASN A 565 -20.22 10.82 13.43
CA ASN A 565 -20.93 10.11 14.50
C ASN A 565 -21.59 8.78 14.04
N GLN A 566 -21.58 8.47 12.74
CA GLN A 566 -22.01 7.19 12.16
C GLN A 566 -20.86 6.35 11.56
N LYS A 567 -19.60 6.83 11.65
CA LYS A 567 -18.42 6.13 11.11
C LYS A 567 -17.68 5.42 12.23
N TRP A 568 -17.84 4.12 12.30
CA TRP A 568 -17.31 3.26 13.35
C TRP A 568 -16.08 2.48 12.89
N ARG A 569 -15.17 2.22 13.83
CA ARG A 569 -13.99 1.39 13.64
C ARG A 569 -13.65 0.66 14.94
N PHE A 570 -12.95 -0.46 14.83
CA PHE A 570 -12.34 -1.10 15.98
C PHE A 570 -11.00 -0.42 16.31
N ASP A 571 -10.80 -0.11 17.58
CA ASP A 571 -9.55 0.42 18.12
C ASP A 571 -9.34 -0.18 19.51
N ASN A 572 -8.28 -0.97 19.68
CA ASN A 572 -7.91 -1.65 20.93
C ASN A 572 -9.10 -2.35 21.63
N GLY A 573 -9.89 -3.08 20.83
CA GLY A 573 -11.06 -3.83 21.29
C GLY A 573 -12.28 -2.97 21.63
N GLN A 574 -12.23 -1.65 21.46
CA GLN A 574 -13.38 -0.76 21.55
C GLN A 574 -13.93 -0.46 20.15
N LEU A 575 -15.25 -0.28 20.04
CA LEU A 575 -15.86 0.24 18.82
C LEU A 575 -16.01 1.75 18.94
N LYS A 576 -15.18 2.50 18.20
CA LYS A 576 -15.12 3.97 18.25
C LYS A 576 -15.67 4.59 16.99
N ASN A 577 -16.39 5.69 17.12
CA ASN A 577 -16.76 6.48 15.97
C ASN A 577 -15.65 7.47 15.57
N ALA A 578 -15.83 8.22 14.47
CA ALA A 578 -14.85 9.19 13.98
C ALA A 578 -14.80 10.49 14.81
N LEU A 579 -15.57 10.59 15.89
CA LEU A 579 -15.42 11.61 16.94
C LEU A 579 -14.63 11.08 18.15
N ASP A 580 -14.06 9.87 18.04
CA ASP A 580 -13.33 9.13 19.08
C ASP A 580 -14.14 8.78 20.34
N ASN A 581 -15.47 8.84 20.26
CA ASN A 581 -16.33 8.26 21.27
C ASN A 581 -16.50 6.76 21.02
N ALA A 582 -16.42 5.98 22.08
CA ALA A 582 -16.54 4.53 22.07
C ALA A 582 -17.93 4.06 22.54
N LEU A 583 -18.40 2.93 22.02
CA LEU A 583 -19.58 2.24 22.55
C LEU A 583 -19.31 1.69 23.95
N LYS A 584 -20.12 2.12 24.91
CA LYS A 584 -20.07 1.69 26.30
C LYS A 584 -21.41 1.10 26.73
N TRP A 585 -21.39 -0.15 27.17
CA TRP A 585 -22.56 -0.77 27.79
C TRP A 585 -22.69 -0.33 29.26
N ASN A 586 -23.88 0.12 29.64
CA ASN A 586 -24.24 0.47 31.01
C ASN A 586 -25.03 -0.68 31.64
N ASP A 587 -24.49 -1.30 32.68
CA ASP A 587 -25.09 -2.45 33.38
C ASP A 587 -26.36 -2.11 34.17
N ASN A 588 -26.52 -0.84 34.59
CA ASN A 588 -27.67 -0.39 35.37
C ASN A 588 -28.89 -0.05 34.50
N THR A 589 -28.66 0.46 33.29
CA THR A 589 -29.74 0.89 32.37
C THR A 589 -29.89 -0.03 31.15
N TRP A 590 -28.95 -0.94 30.96
CA TRP A 590 -28.75 -1.81 29.78
C TRP A 590 -28.48 -1.08 28.47
N LEU A 591 -28.52 0.25 28.46
CA LEU A 591 -28.28 1.06 27.27
C LEU A 591 -26.81 0.96 26.84
N VAL A 592 -26.59 1.02 25.54
CA VAL A 592 -25.28 1.33 24.97
C VAL A 592 -25.24 2.83 24.69
N GLN A 593 -24.18 3.47 25.17
CA GLN A 593 -23.99 4.91 25.11
C GLN A 593 -22.62 5.25 24.51
N ALA A 594 -22.47 6.47 24.03
CA ALA A 594 -21.18 7.02 23.61
C ALA A 594 -20.41 7.55 24.82
N ASP A 595 -19.15 7.15 24.98
CA ASP A 595 -18.26 7.57 26.07
C ASP A 595 -16.80 7.56 25.57
N VAL A 596 -15.94 8.41 26.11
CA VAL A 596 -14.50 8.41 25.79
C VAL A 596 -13.80 7.12 26.25
N ASN A 597 -14.34 6.43 27.25
CA ASN A 597 -13.86 5.18 27.81
C ASN A 597 -14.89 4.06 27.62
N GLY A 598 -14.89 3.45 26.43
CA GLY A 598 -15.84 2.41 26.03
C GLY A 598 -15.61 1.02 26.60
N SER A 599 -16.61 0.17 26.41
CA SER A 599 -16.51 -1.26 26.72
C SER A 599 -15.64 -1.99 25.70
N GLN A 600 -15.09 -3.13 26.11
CA GLN A 600 -14.39 -4.05 25.22
C GLN A 600 -15.42 -4.95 24.50
N TRP A 601 -15.37 -4.98 23.18
CA TRP A 601 -16.26 -5.70 22.30
C TRP A 601 -15.48 -6.72 21.46
N VAL A 602 -16.07 -7.89 21.27
CA VAL A 602 -15.49 -8.98 20.48
C VAL A 602 -16.58 -9.55 19.58
N TRP A 603 -16.24 -9.76 18.30
CA TRP A 603 -17.08 -10.48 17.35
C TRP A 603 -17.17 -11.96 17.74
N LYS A 604 -18.38 -12.51 17.73
CA LYS A 604 -18.69 -13.92 18.00
C LYS A 604 -19.33 -14.59 16.79
#